data_AF-A0A1H7NYL2-F1
#
_entry.id   AF-A0A1H7NYL2-F1
#
_cell.length_a   1.000
_cell.length_b   1.000
_cell.length_c   1.000
_cell.angle_alpha   90.00
_cell.angle_beta   90.00
_cell.angle_gamma   90.00
#
_symmetry.space_group_name_H-M   'P 1'
#
loop_
_entity.id
_entity.type
_entity.pdbx_description
1 polymer ?
#
loop_
_entity_poly.entity_id
_entity_poly.type
_entity_poly.pdbx_seq_one_letter_code
_entity_poly.pdbx_strand_id
1 'polypeptide(L)'
;MQIFKGRLAAKAVGLVAAVTGLAALTTAPAHAETIVWLSSPSHCAGVYKSWQVDMGKTGVPDLCPGPHDHQDAILAYCWVRGDDIDNGGNVWYYTERVYYSWEGWQYHSGYLYGDYVDSNKEFHAGLQHCGWGN
;
A
#
# COMPACT_ATOMS: atom_id res chain seq x y z
N MET A 1 32.22 26.11 -0.26
CA MET A 1 30.76 25.91 -0.36
C MET A 1 30.52 24.53 -0.94
N GLN A 2 30.31 23.53 -0.09
CA GLN A 2 30.07 22.14 -0.49
C GLN A 2 28.74 21.69 0.09
N ILE A 3 27.89 21.05 -0.74
CA ILE A 3 26.86 20.14 -0.24
C ILE A 3 26.98 18.86 -1.08
N PHE A 4 27.46 17.81 -0.41
CA PHE A 4 27.59 16.45 -0.93
C PHE A 4 26.22 15.78 -1.06
N LYS A 5 26.03 15.06 -2.18
CA LYS A 5 24.95 14.09 -2.39
C LYS A 5 25.18 12.88 -1.46
N GLY A 6 24.28 12.66 -0.50
CA GLY A 6 24.29 11.48 0.35
C GLY A 6 23.45 10.34 -0.24
N ARG A 7 24.10 9.32 -0.80
CA ARG A 7 23.53 7.97 -0.91
C ARG A 7 23.97 7.22 0.34
N LEU A 8 23.05 7.01 1.29
CA LEU A 8 23.31 6.19 2.47
C LEU A 8 23.29 4.71 2.06
N ALA A 9 24.46 4.17 1.76
CA ALA A 9 24.69 2.73 1.72
C ALA A 9 24.83 2.24 3.17
N ALA A 10 23.84 1.49 3.65
CA ALA A 10 23.89 0.85 4.96
C ALA A 10 24.98 -0.24 4.95
N LYS A 11 26.04 -0.02 5.74
CA LYS A 11 27.01 -1.07 6.07
C LYS A 11 26.46 -1.85 7.27
N ALA A 12 25.99 -3.07 7.02
CA ALA A 12 25.70 -4.03 8.08
C ALA A 12 27.02 -4.46 8.75
N VAL A 13 27.15 -4.19 10.04
CA VAL A 13 28.25 -4.64 10.90
C VAL A 13 28.05 -6.12 11.23
N GLY A 14 29.11 -6.90 11.05
CA GLY A 14 29.13 -8.34 11.27
C GLY A 14 29.08 -8.76 12.75
N LEU A 15 28.34 -9.85 12.95
CA LEU A 15 28.25 -10.79 14.09
C LEU A 15 29.48 -10.86 15.03
N VAL A 16 29.22 -10.95 16.35
CA VAL A 16 29.59 -12.09 17.22
C VAL A 16 28.74 -12.05 18.51
N ALA A 17 27.98 -13.12 18.79
CA ALA A 17 27.82 -13.73 20.12
C ALA A 17 26.92 -14.97 20.00
N ALA A 18 27.51 -16.15 20.21
CA ALA A 18 26.78 -17.40 20.33
C ALA A 18 25.98 -17.41 21.64
N VAL A 19 24.66 -17.53 21.55
CA VAL A 19 23.78 -17.90 22.67
C VAL A 19 22.90 -19.04 22.18
N THR A 20 23.08 -20.22 22.77
CA THR A 20 22.17 -21.36 22.63
C THR A 20 20.84 -21.01 23.26
N GLY A 21 19.96 -20.44 22.45
CA GLY A 21 18.55 -20.28 22.70
C GLY A 21 17.89 -20.19 21.34
N LEU A 22 17.01 -21.14 21.02
CA LEU A 22 16.09 -21.04 19.90
C LEU A 22 15.13 -19.87 20.15
N ALA A 23 15.64 -18.65 20.02
CA ALA A 23 14.81 -17.52 19.70
C ALA A 23 14.45 -17.72 18.23
N ALA A 24 13.29 -18.33 18.00
CA ALA A 24 12.60 -18.17 16.74
C ALA A 24 12.42 -16.65 16.55
N LEU A 25 13.38 -16.03 15.87
CA LEU A 25 13.20 -14.73 15.25
C LEU A 25 12.06 -14.96 14.27
N THR A 26 10.84 -14.71 14.73
CA THR A 26 9.70 -14.53 13.85
C THR A 26 10.08 -13.30 13.03
N THR A 27 10.70 -13.52 11.88
CA THR A 27 10.84 -12.52 10.85
C THR A 27 9.41 -12.22 10.40
N ALA A 28 8.75 -11.31 11.10
CA ALA A 28 7.56 -10.68 10.56
C ALA A 28 7.99 -10.16 9.18
N PRO A 29 7.26 -10.50 8.11
CA PRO A 29 7.60 -10.00 6.78
C PRO A 29 7.70 -8.47 6.88
N ALA A 30 8.89 -7.95 6.61
CA ALA A 30 9.06 -6.51 6.41
C ALA A 30 8.38 -6.22 5.07
N HIS A 31 7.10 -5.84 5.10
CA HIS A 31 6.41 -5.38 3.92
C HIS A 31 6.99 -4.02 3.54
N ALA A 32 7.48 -3.88 2.31
CA ALA A 32 7.86 -2.58 1.78
C ALA A 32 6.57 -1.80 1.51
N GLU A 33 6.16 -0.97 2.47
CA GLU A 33 5.04 -0.05 2.29
C GLU A 33 5.41 1.06 1.29
N THR A 34 4.44 1.48 0.49
CA THR A 34 4.62 2.53 -0.52
C THR A 34 3.45 3.51 -0.45
N ILE A 35 3.74 4.81 -0.55
CA ILE A 35 2.70 5.84 -0.59
C ILE A 35 2.25 5.98 -2.03
N VAL A 36 0.97 5.68 -2.28
CA VAL A 36 0.35 5.76 -3.60
C VAL A 36 -0.64 6.91 -3.62
N TRP A 37 -0.30 7.96 -4.38
CA TRP A 37 -1.18 9.10 -4.61
C TRP A 37 -2.23 8.75 -5.66
N LEU A 38 -3.49 9.04 -5.38
CA LEU A 38 -4.60 8.65 -6.26
C LEU A 38 -4.55 9.41 -7.59
N SER A 39 -4.20 8.72 -8.66
CA SER A 39 -3.94 9.34 -9.97
C SER A 39 -4.89 8.90 -11.08
N SER A 40 -5.80 7.96 -10.81
CA SER A 40 -6.83 7.56 -11.78
C SER A 40 -7.84 8.71 -11.96
N PRO A 41 -7.95 9.35 -13.14
CA PRO A 41 -8.63 10.64 -13.29
C PRO A 41 -10.17 10.55 -13.27
N SER A 42 -10.73 9.35 -13.35
CA SER A 42 -12.16 9.15 -13.61
C SER A 42 -12.93 8.57 -12.42
N HIS A 43 -12.25 8.11 -11.37
CA HIS A 43 -12.87 7.37 -10.28
C HIS A 43 -12.28 7.74 -8.92
N CYS A 44 -13.16 7.86 -7.91
CA CYS A 44 -12.75 7.82 -6.52
C CYS A 44 -12.65 6.35 -6.08
N ALA A 45 -11.65 6.02 -5.27
CA ALA A 45 -11.41 4.69 -4.76
C ALA A 45 -12.07 4.52 -3.39
N GLY A 46 -13.02 3.58 -3.29
CA GLY A 46 -13.59 3.18 -2.00
C GLY A 46 -12.71 2.18 -1.27
N VAL A 47 -12.78 2.20 0.07
CA VAL A 47 -12.13 1.21 0.94
C VAL A 47 -13.09 0.06 1.21
N TYR A 48 -12.73 -1.14 0.78
CA TYR A 48 -13.51 -2.37 0.90
C TYR A 48 -13.04 -3.23 2.07
N LYS A 49 -13.96 -3.99 2.65
CA LYS A 49 -13.64 -4.95 3.73
C LYS A 49 -12.85 -6.16 3.23
N SER A 50 -12.93 -6.43 1.92
CA SER A 50 -12.28 -7.54 1.22
C SER A 50 -11.98 -7.12 -0.22
N TRP A 51 -11.18 -7.90 -0.94
CA TRP A 51 -10.98 -7.81 -2.39
C TRP A 51 -12.15 -8.42 -3.21
N GLN A 52 -13.21 -8.84 -2.52
CA GLN A 52 -14.49 -9.27 -3.09
C GLN A 52 -15.53 -8.17 -2.86
N VAL A 53 -16.18 -7.70 -3.93
CA VAL A 53 -17.07 -6.52 -3.87
C VAL A 53 -18.34 -6.78 -3.07
N ASP A 54 -18.80 -8.03 -3.00
CA ASP A 54 -19.99 -8.45 -2.28
C ASP A 54 -19.88 -8.30 -0.74
N MET A 55 -18.66 -8.28 -0.22
CA MET A 55 -18.36 -8.00 1.19
C MET A 55 -18.57 -6.51 1.55
N GLY A 56 -18.64 -5.65 0.54
CA GLY A 56 -18.96 -4.22 0.66
C GLY A 56 -17.84 -3.33 1.22
N LYS A 57 -18.13 -2.02 1.23
CA LYS A 57 -17.23 -0.98 1.73
C LYS A 57 -17.17 -0.96 3.26
N THR A 58 -16.08 -0.43 3.81
CA THR A 58 -15.88 -0.25 5.26
C THR A 58 -16.76 0.85 5.85
N GLY A 59 -17.29 1.76 5.00
CA GLY A 59 -18.14 2.87 5.40
C GLY A 59 -17.40 4.19 5.61
N VAL A 60 -16.08 4.22 5.36
CA VAL A 60 -15.28 5.46 5.35
C VAL A 60 -15.48 6.22 4.03
N PRO A 61 -15.20 7.54 3.98
CA PRO A 61 -15.25 8.30 2.74
C PRO A 61 -14.38 7.72 1.63
N ASP A 62 -14.87 7.74 0.40
CA ASP A 62 -14.06 7.37 -0.76
C ASP A 62 -12.90 8.36 -0.93
N LEU A 63 -11.74 7.87 -1.35
CA LEU A 63 -10.58 8.69 -1.66
C LEU A 63 -10.69 9.16 -3.11
N CYS A 64 -10.42 10.43 -3.37
CA CYS A 64 -10.55 10.98 -4.71
C CYS A 64 -9.21 11.51 -5.26
N PRO A 65 -8.99 11.40 -6.58
CA PRO A 65 -7.89 12.10 -7.23
C PRO A 65 -8.09 13.62 -7.11
N GLY A 66 -6.99 14.36 -7.06
CA GLY A 66 -7.01 15.81 -6.96
C GLY A 66 -5.73 16.43 -7.55
N PRO A 67 -5.65 17.77 -7.61
CA PRO A 67 -4.41 18.44 -7.95
C PRO A 67 -3.32 18.07 -6.92
N HIS A 68 -2.05 18.21 -7.32
CA HIS A 68 -0.90 17.62 -6.61
C HIS A 68 -0.74 18.09 -5.15
N ASP A 69 -1.41 19.18 -4.75
CA ASP A 69 -1.47 19.74 -3.40
C ASP A 69 -2.75 19.38 -2.61
N HIS A 70 -3.77 18.82 -3.26
CA HIS A 70 -5.05 18.39 -2.67
C HIS A 70 -5.46 16.99 -3.16
N GLN A 71 -4.51 16.06 -3.19
CA GLN A 71 -4.71 14.69 -3.65
C GLN A 71 -4.77 13.73 -2.46
N ASP A 72 -5.71 12.79 -2.49
CA ASP A 72 -5.74 11.72 -1.48
C ASP A 72 -4.69 10.65 -1.81
N ALA A 73 -4.32 9.84 -0.81
CA ALA A 73 -3.34 8.78 -0.98
C ALA A 73 -3.64 7.57 -0.09
N ILE A 74 -3.01 6.44 -0.40
CA ILE A 74 -2.96 5.28 0.49
C ILE A 74 -1.53 4.91 0.83
N LEU A 75 -1.36 4.24 1.97
CA LEU A 75 -0.15 3.49 2.26
C LEU A 75 -0.39 2.03 1.84
N ALA A 76 0.05 1.67 0.63
CA ALA A 76 -0.15 0.34 0.08
C ALA A 76 0.90 -0.62 0.64
N TYR A 77 0.43 -1.75 1.20
CA TYR A 77 1.29 -2.77 1.81
C TYR A 77 1.52 -3.98 0.92
N CYS A 78 0.58 -4.32 0.06
CA CYS A 78 0.68 -5.43 -0.89
C CYS A 78 -0.49 -5.39 -1.86
N TRP A 79 -0.43 -6.21 -2.90
CA TRP A 79 -1.55 -6.45 -3.80
C TRP A 79 -2.07 -7.89 -3.71
N VAL A 80 -3.33 -8.10 -4.05
CA VAL A 80 -3.97 -9.42 -4.18
C VAL A 80 -4.86 -9.45 -5.41
N ARG A 81 -5.16 -10.65 -5.92
CA ARG A 81 -6.19 -10.83 -6.94
C ARG A 81 -7.58 -10.91 -6.31
N GLY A 82 -8.53 -10.16 -6.86
CA GLY A 82 -9.92 -10.18 -6.42
C GLY A 82 -10.91 -10.05 -7.56
N ASP A 83 -12.03 -9.40 -7.28
CA ASP A 83 -13.05 -9.14 -8.30
C ASP A 83 -12.56 -8.10 -9.32
N ASP A 84 -13.09 -8.19 -10.54
CA ASP A 84 -12.86 -7.21 -11.60
C ASP A 84 -14.02 -6.23 -11.67
N ILE A 85 -13.72 -4.94 -11.59
CA ILE A 85 -14.68 -3.86 -11.67
C ILE A 85 -14.47 -3.12 -12.99
N ASP A 86 -15.54 -3.00 -13.77
CA ASP A 86 -15.58 -2.27 -15.04
C ASP A 86 -14.48 -2.67 -16.05
N ASN A 87 -14.02 -3.93 -15.99
CA ASN A 87 -12.97 -4.47 -16.87
C ASN A 87 -11.63 -3.71 -16.71
N GLY A 88 -11.35 -3.22 -15.50
CA GLY A 88 -10.10 -2.57 -15.09
C GLY A 88 -9.02 -3.57 -14.61
N GLY A 89 -9.33 -4.87 -14.61
CA GLY A 89 -8.47 -5.93 -14.14
C GLY A 89 -8.88 -6.41 -12.74
N ASN A 90 -8.06 -7.23 -12.10
CA ASN A 90 -8.46 -7.90 -10.86
C ASN A 90 -7.49 -7.65 -9.71
N VAL A 91 -6.89 -6.48 -9.65
CA VAL A 91 -5.83 -6.14 -8.68
C VAL A 91 -6.40 -5.24 -7.58
N TRP A 92 -6.09 -5.58 -6.34
CA TRP A 92 -6.53 -4.86 -5.16
C TRP A 92 -5.34 -4.58 -4.25
N TYR A 93 -5.22 -3.35 -3.75
CA TYR A 93 -4.19 -2.95 -2.80
C TYR A 93 -4.71 -3.03 -1.38
N TYR A 94 -3.99 -3.75 -0.51
CA TYR A 94 -4.25 -3.72 0.92
C TYR A 94 -3.60 -2.48 1.54
N THR A 95 -4.35 -1.80 2.40
CA THR A 95 -3.88 -0.68 3.20
C THR A 95 -4.34 -0.81 4.65
N GLU A 96 -3.60 -0.18 5.56
CA GLU A 96 -4.02 0.08 6.95
C GLU A 96 -4.23 1.57 7.21
N ARG A 97 -3.79 2.42 6.27
CA ARG A 97 -3.76 3.86 6.43
C ARG A 97 -4.07 4.56 5.12
N VAL A 98 -5.00 5.48 5.21
CA VAL A 98 -5.39 6.36 4.10
C VAL A 98 -5.01 7.79 4.45
N TYR A 99 -4.75 8.60 3.45
CA TYR A 99 -4.49 10.02 3.56
C TYR A 99 -5.61 10.77 2.86
N TYR A 100 -6.38 11.54 3.62
CA TYR A 100 -7.32 12.49 3.07
C TYR A 100 -6.65 13.86 3.02
N SER A 101 -6.68 14.52 1.87
CA SER A 101 -6.12 15.86 1.68
C SER A 101 -6.63 16.90 2.70
N TRP A 102 -7.86 16.74 3.18
CA TRP A 102 -8.51 17.63 4.15
C TRP A 102 -8.32 17.23 5.62
N GLU A 103 -7.86 16.00 5.92
CA GLU A 103 -7.78 15.47 7.30
C GLU A 103 -6.39 14.91 7.67
N GLY A 104 -5.54 14.63 6.69
CA GLY A 104 -4.28 13.93 6.87
C GLY A 104 -4.42 12.41 6.94
N TRP A 105 -3.44 11.76 7.59
CA TRP A 105 -3.40 10.31 7.72
C TRP A 105 -4.41 9.77 8.74
N GLN A 106 -5.23 8.83 8.30
CA GLN A 106 -6.23 8.12 9.10
C GLN A 106 -5.97 6.61 9.10
N TYR A 107 -6.34 5.94 10.18
CA TYR A 107 -6.22 4.48 10.33
C TYR A 107 -7.50 3.80 9.82
N HIS A 108 -7.49 3.44 8.54
CA HIS A 108 -8.58 2.74 7.88
C HIS A 108 -8.01 1.56 7.10
N SER A 109 -8.20 0.36 7.66
CA SER A 109 -7.77 -0.87 7.02
C SER A 109 -8.80 -1.36 6.01
N GLY A 110 -8.30 -1.88 4.89
CA GLY A 110 -9.13 -2.49 3.86
C GLY A 110 -8.41 -2.63 2.53
N TYR A 111 -9.20 -2.82 1.49
CA TYR A 111 -8.74 -3.05 0.13
C TYR A 111 -9.26 -1.94 -0.78
N LEU A 112 -8.39 -1.40 -1.63
CA LEU A 112 -8.77 -0.45 -2.66
C LEU A 112 -8.50 -1.08 -4.02
N TYR A 113 -9.43 -0.89 -4.95
CA TYR A 113 -9.30 -1.40 -6.30
C TYR A 113 -8.17 -0.68 -7.04
N GLY A 114 -7.16 -1.42 -7.49
CA GLY A 114 -5.89 -0.86 -7.97
C GLY A 114 -6.06 0.06 -9.18
N ASP A 115 -7.00 -0.26 -10.07
CA ASP A 115 -7.26 0.55 -11.26
C ASP A 115 -7.80 1.96 -10.89
N TYR A 116 -8.63 2.04 -9.85
CA TYR A 116 -9.16 3.30 -9.35
C TYR A 116 -8.15 4.09 -8.51
N VAL A 117 -7.13 3.42 -7.94
CA VAL A 117 -6.08 4.12 -7.19
C VAL A 117 -5.08 4.75 -8.15
N ASP A 118 -4.48 3.95 -9.04
CA ASP A 118 -3.37 4.40 -9.88
C ASP A 118 -3.29 3.68 -11.23
N SER A 119 -4.41 3.15 -11.72
CA SER A 119 -4.46 2.34 -12.94
C SER A 119 -3.52 1.13 -12.88
N ASN A 120 -3.46 0.48 -11.71
CA ASN A 120 -2.60 -0.68 -11.41
C ASN A 120 -1.09 -0.40 -11.58
N LYS A 121 -0.66 0.86 -11.53
CA LYS A 121 0.72 1.26 -11.78
C LYS A 121 1.66 0.67 -10.73
N GLU A 122 1.34 0.75 -9.45
CA GLU A 122 2.19 0.25 -8.37
C GLU A 122 2.33 -1.28 -8.40
N PHE A 123 1.27 -1.99 -8.78
CA PHE A 123 1.34 -3.42 -9.09
C PHE A 123 2.37 -3.71 -10.20
N HIS A 124 2.30 -2.99 -11.32
CA HIS A 124 3.26 -3.15 -12.41
C HIS A 124 4.68 -2.67 -12.07
N ALA A 125 4.81 -1.77 -11.09
CA ALA A 125 6.10 -1.30 -10.57
C ALA A 125 6.78 -2.32 -9.62
N GLY A 126 6.09 -3.40 -9.25
CA GLY A 126 6.64 -4.49 -8.45
C GLY A 126 6.22 -4.47 -6.98
N LEU A 127 5.09 -3.86 -6.63
CA LEU A 127 4.47 -4.05 -5.32
C LEU A 127 4.37 -5.54 -5.00
N GLN A 128 4.70 -5.93 -3.77
CA GLN A 128 4.65 -7.35 -3.39
C GLN A 128 3.21 -7.89 -3.33
N HIS A 129 3.04 -9.17 -3.66
CA HIS A 129 1.78 -9.87 -3.42
C HIS A 129 1.55 -10.07 -1.92
N CYS A 130 0.30 -10.06 -1.48
CA CYS A 130 -0.05 -10.31 -0.09
C CYS A 130 0.30 -11.77 0.27
N GLY A 131 1.10 -11.96 1.33
CA GLY A 131 1.58 -13.28 1.76
C GLY A 131 0.55 -14.11 2.52
N TRP A 132 -0.59 -13.53 2.86
CA TRP A 132 -1.69 -14.17 3.58
C TRP A 132 -2.87 -14.35 2.62
N GLY A 133 -2.89 -15.45 1.88
CA GLY A 133 -3.96 -15.71 0.90
C GLY A 133 -3.59 -16.70 -0.21
N ASN A 134 -3.13 -17.90 0.16
CA ASN A 134 -3.20 -19.07 -0.73
C ASN A 134 -4.52 -19.81 -0.47
#